data_AF-A0AAX0QTL7-F1
#
_entry.id   AF-A0AAX0QTL7-F1
#
_cell.length_a   1.000
_cell.length_b   1.000
_cell.length_c   1.000
_cell.angle_alpha   90.00
_cell.angle_beta   90.00
_cell.angle_gamma   90.00
#
_symmetry.space_group_name_H-M   'P 1'
#
loop_
_entity.id
_entity.type
_entity.pdbx_description
1 polymer ?
#
loop_
_entity_poly.entity_id
_entity_poly.type
_entity_poly.pdbx_seq_one_letter_code
_entity_poly.pdbx_strand_id
1 'polypeptide(L)'
;MSKMLTTQLTGIFNRLDQQELDIQMAAQSLIQAMGGEGHVYVKGYGDLKCFESYILTSFEKLHSSLALDDCPSFDVLDTTDRVLLFGAAYSEEMARDLEQLIADDRDVVVITNKPKEVELPDHLMHFINLSTPRPIVYTEDYDKVAQPHLMALNYVYYEIYTQMVEMMRDLDLE
;
A
#
# COMPACT_ATOMS: atom_id res chain seq x y z
N MET A 1 -0.83 2.05 -31.06
CA MET A 1 -0.75 1.33 -29.76
C MET A 1 -0.20 2.18 -28.61
N SER A 2 0.97 2.84 -28.72
CA SER A 2 1.59 3.61 -27.60
C SER A 2 0.66 4.65 -26.90
N LYS A 3 -0.18 5.39 -27.63
CA LYS A 3 -1.11 6.38 -27.02
C LYS A 3 -2.23 5.76 -26.17
N MET A 4 -2.64 4.52 -26.46
CA MET A 4 -3.77 3.88 -25.77
C MET A 4 -3.41 3.52 -24.32
N LEU A 5 -2.22 2.95 -24.12
CA LEU A 5 -1.70 2.64 -22.79
C LEU A 5 -1.64 3.90 -21.92
N THR A 6 -1.05 4.98 -22.45
CA THR A 6 -0.95 6.26 -21.73
C THR A 6 -2.31 6.79 -21.33
N THR A 7 -3.29 6.84 -22.24
CA THR A 7 -4.65 7.31 -21.90
C THR A 7 -5.31 6.49 -20.80
N GLN A 8 -5.14 5.15 -20.83
CA GLN A 8 -5.71 4.28 -19.81
C GLN A 8 -5.00 4.42 -18.46
N LEU A 9 -3.67 4.58 -18.47
CA LEU A 9 -2.88 4.87 -17.26
C LEU A 9 -3.28 6.21 -16.64
N THR A 10 -3.44 7.27 -17.44
CA THR A 10 -3.98 8.55 -16.95
C THR A 10 -5.33 8.35 -16.27
N GLY A 11 -6.20 7.51 -16.83
CA GLY A 11 -7.47 7.18 -16.20
C GLY A 11 -7.34 6.44 -14.86
N ILE A 12 -6.29 5.64 -14.66
CA ILE A 12 -5.97 5.02 -13.36
C ILE A 12 -5.46 6.08 -12.39
N PHE A 13 -4.47 6.89 -12.80
CA PHE A 13 -3.90 7.93 -11.93
C PHE A 13 -4.95 8.94 -11.49
N ASN A 14 -5.87 9.36 -12.36
CA ASN A 14 -6.99 10.22 -11.97
C ASN A 14 -7.93 9.58 -10.93
N ARG A 15 -8.04 8.25 -10.87
CA ARG A 15 -8.82 7.56 -9.83
C ARG A 15 -8.03 7.39 -8.53
N LEU A 16 -6.70 7.32 -8.61
CA LEU A 16 -5.84 7.34 -7.43
C LEU A 16 -5.84 8.74 -6.81
N ASP A 17 -5.74 9.78 -7.64
CA ASP A 17 -5.84 11.20 -7.27
C ASP A 17 -7.17 11.53 -6.56
N GLN A 18 -8.29 10.91 -6.98
CA GLN A 18 -9.57 11.02 -6.27
C GLN A 18 -9.55 10.45 -4.84
N GLN A 19 -8.52 9.69 -4.47
CA GLN A 19 -8.31 9.14 -3.13
C GLN A 19 -7.21 9.90 -2.38
N GLU A 20 -6.86 11.13 -2.79
CA GLU A 20 -5.83 11.97 -2.16
C GLU A 20 -5.98 12.03 -0.63
N LEU A 21 -7.19 12.26 -0.12
CA LEU A 21 -7.45 12.31 1.32
C LEU A 21 -7.19 10.97 2.02
N ASP A 22 -7.62 9.86 1.42
CA ASP A 22 -7.41 8.53 1.99
C ASP A 22 -5.92 8.17 1.99
N ILE A 23 -5.20 8.52 0.92
CA ILE A 23 -3.76 8.34 0.79
C ILE A 23 -3.03 9.20 1.82
N GLN A 24 -3.43 10.46 1.99
CA GLN A 24 -2.86 11.37 2.98
C GLN A 24 -3.08 10.85 4.42
N MET A 25 -4.28 10.39 4.74
CA MET A 25 -4.57 9.83 6.07
C MET A 25 -3.77 8.55 6.35
N ALA A 26 -3.64 7.67 5.36
CA ALA A 26 -2.81 6.48 5.47
C ALA A 26 -1.32 6.85 5.64
N ALA A 27 -0.81 7.81 4.87
CA ALA A 27 0.56 8.30 4.99
C ALA A 27 0.82 8.84 6.41
N GLN A 28 -0.07 9.69 6.92
CA GLN A 28 0.03 10.23 8.27
C GLN A 28 0.04 9.15 9.35
N SER A 29 -0.82 8.13 9.23
CA SER A 29 -0.81 6.99 10.16
C SER A 29 0.55 6.29 10.14
N LEU A 30 1.10 5.96 8.97
CA LEU A 30 2.40 5.30 8.85
C LEU A 30 3.56 6.15 9.39
N ILE A 31 3.55 7.45 9.11
CA ILE A 31 4.64 8.38 9.52
C ILE A 31 4.64 8.59 11.03
N GLN A 32 3.49 8.47 11.72
CA GLN A 32 3.45 8.57 13.18
C GLN A 32 4.32 7.53 13.88
N ALA A 33 4.48 6.33 13.32
CA ALA A 33 5.45 5.35 13.84
C ALA A 33 6.88 5.88 13.72
N MET A 34 7.21 6.45 12.55
CA MET A 34 8.57 6.89 12.21
C MET A 34 9.03 8.11 13.00
N GLY A 35 8.12 9.03 13.33
CA GLY A 35 8.42 10.20 14.17
C GLY A 35 8.50 9.88 15.66
N GLY A 36 8.16 8.65 16.06
CA GLY A 36 8.26 8.13 17.43
C GLY A 36 9.38 7.08 17.57
N GLU A 37 9.16 6.10 18.45
CA GLU A 37 10.04 4.94 18.65
C GLU A 37 9.55 3.68 17.91
N GLY A 38 8.50 3.80 17.10
CA GLY A 38 7.84 2.69 16.41
C GLY A 38 8.42 2.38 15.03
N HIS A 39 8.00 1.24 14.48
CA HIS A 39 8.39 0.79 13.15
C HIS A 39 7.19 0.65 12.21
N VAL A 40 7.46 0.72 10.91
CA VAL A 40 6.47 0.36 9.88
C VAL A 40 6.77 -1.05 9.38
N TYR A 41 5.92 -2.00 9.76
CA TYR A 41 6.02 -3.38 9.30
C TYR A 41 5.32 -3.57 7.97
N VAL A 42 6.02 -4.14 7.00
CA VAL A 42 5.60 -4.19 5.61
C VAL A 42 5.40 -5.63 5.16
N LYS A 43 4.25 -5.91 4.52
CA LYS A 43 3.99 -7.19 3.86
C LYS A 43 3.25 -7.01 2.54
N GLY A 44 3.86 -7.53 1.49
CA GLY A 44 3.31 -7.63 0.15
C GLY A 44 2.82 -9.05 -0.14
N TYR A 45 1.74 -9.14 -0.93
CA TYR A 45 1.10 -10.41 -1.26
C TYR A 45 1.07 -10.66 -2.76
N GLY A 46 1.17 -11.94 -3.13
CA GLY A 46 1.13 -12.40 -4.53
C GLY A 46 2.17 -11.68 -5.41
N ASP A 47 1.75 -11.28 -6.61
CA ASP A 47 2.64 -10.65 -7.59
C ASP A 47 3.21 -9.30 -7.12
N LEU A 48 2.56 -8.62 -6.16
CA LEU A 48 3.07 -7.36 -5.63
C LEU A 48 4.13 -7.55 -4.56
N LYS A 49 4.31 -8.76 -4.01
CA LYS A 49 5.34 -9.03 -2.99
C LYS A 49 6.74 -8.56 -3.39
N CYS A 50 7.05 -8.57 -4.69
CA CYS A 50 8.31 -8.03 -5.21
C CYS A 50 8.60 -6.57 -4.83
N PHE A 51 7.59 -5.77 -4.48
CA PHE A 51 7.74 -4.38 -4.10
C PHE A 51 8.22 -4.19 -2.64
N GLU A 52 8.15 -5.22 -1.78
CA GLU A 52 8.65 -5.14 -0.38
C GLU A 52 10.11 -4.69 -0.32
N SER A 53 10.97 -5.29 -1.15
CA SER A 53 12.40 -4.93 -1.17
C SER A 53 12.60 -3.46 -1.52
N TYR A 54 11.77 -2.88 -2.37
CA TYR A 54 11.82 -1.46 -2.70
C TYR A 54 11.53 -0.60 -1.46
N ILE A 55 10.43 -0.90 -0.76
CA ILE A 55 10.01 -0.19 0.45
C ILE A 55 11.05 -0.30 1.56
N LEU A 56 11.68 -1.46 1.72
CA LEU A 56 12.57 -1.77 2.85
C LEU A 56 14.03 -1.35 2.64
N THR A 57 14.52 -1.42 1.40
CA THR A 57 15.97 -1.40 1.13
C THR A 57 16.41 -0.42 0.04
N SER A 58 15.48 0.17 -0.72
CA SER A 58 15.85 1.13 -1.76
C SER A 58 16.42 2.43 -1.18
N PHE A 59 16.97 3.28 -2.06
CA PHE A 59 17.33 4.65 -1.69
C PHE A 59 16.11 5.47 -1.23
N GLU A 60 14.93 5.14 -1.74
CA GLU A 60 13.66 5.78 -1.42
C GLU A 60 12.84 4.89 -0.48
N LYS A 61 13.49 4.19 0.45
CA LYS A 61 12.82 3.32 1.43
C LYS A 61 11.97 4.14 2.41
N LEU A 62 10.97 3.49 3.01
CA LEU A 62 10.30 4.06 4.17
C LEU A 62 11.24 4.03 5.38
N HIS A 63 11.34 5.14 6.10
CA HIS A 63 12.16 5.23 7.31
C HIS A 63 11.61 4.28 8.39
N SER A 64 12.51 3.68 9.18
CA SER A 64 12.15 2.67 10.21
C SER A 64 11.25 1.53 9.73
N SER A 65 11.32 1.17 8.44
CA SER A 65 10.55 0.05 7.90
C SER A 65 11.22 -1.31 8.13
N LEU A 66 10.42 -2.31 8.49
CA LEU A 66 10.84 -3.70 8.73
C LEU A 66 9.92 -4.66 7.96
N ALA A 67 10.43 -5.82 7.57
CA ALA A 67 9.58 -6.85 6.98
C ALA A 67 8.69 -7.47 8.08
N LEU A 68 7.38 -7.55 7.84
CA LEU A 68 6.47 -8.22 8.78
C LEU A 68 6.76 -9.73 8.86
N ASP A 69 7.23 -10.34 7.77
CA ASP A 69 7.60 -11.77 7.73
C ASP A 69 8.82 -12.10 8.62
N ASP A 70 9.62 -11.09 9.00
CA ASP A 70 10.74 -11.28 9.94
C ASP A 70 10.26 -11.32 11.41
N CYS A 71 9.01 -10.94 11.68
CA CYS A 71 8.41 -11.04 13.00
C CYS A 71 8.06 -12.50 13.33
N PRO A 72 8.48 -13.02 14.50
CA PRO A 72 8.12 -14.39 14.91
C PRO A 72 6.62 -14.55 15.20
N SER A 73 5.95 -13.48 15.63
CA SER A 73 4.50 -13.36 15.79
C SER A 73 4.10 -11.88 15.83
N PHE A 74 2.81 -11.57 15.69
CA PHE A 74 2.31 -10.18 15.82
C PHE A 74 2.34 -9.66 17.27
N ASP A 75 2.56 -10.52 18.27
CA ASP A 75 2.67 -10.13 19.68
C ASP A 75 3.88 -9.22 19.95
N VAL A 76 4.89 -9.22 19.06
CA VAL A 76 6.09 -8.40 19.21
C VAL A 76 5.86 -6.94 18.83
N LEU A 77 4.78 -6.65 18.10
CA LEU A 77 4.39 -5.29 17.77
C LEU A 77 3.81 -4.62 19.03
N ASP A 78 3.99 -3.32 19.17
CA ASP A 78 3.31 -2.50 20.19
C ASP A 78 2.36 -1.47 19.56
N THR A 79 1.82 -0.54 20.36
CA THR A 79 0.86 0.47 19.89
C THR A 79 1.49 1.60 19.07
N THR A 80 2.82 1.72 19.13
CA THR A 80 3.59 2.70 18.36
C THR A 80 3.90 2.21 16.95
N ASP A 81 3.85 0.89 16.73
CA ASP A 81 4.06 0.28 15.42
C ASP A 81 2.87 0.48 14.48
N ARG A 82 3.15 0.43 13.18
CA ARG A 82 2.15 0.49 12.11
C ARG A 82 2.40 -0.62 11.11
N VAL A 83 1.33 -1.12 10.48
CA VAL A 83 1.45 -2.18 9.48
C VAL A 83 0.98 -1.70 8.12
N LEU A 84 1.78 -1.96 7.09
CA LEU A 84 1.46 -1.73 5.69
C LEU A 84 1.30 -3.06 4.97
N LEU A 85 0.07 -3.39 4.59
CA LEU A 85 -0.28 -4.57 3.80
C LEU A 85 -0.64 -4.16 2.37
N PHE A 86 -0.11 -4.84 1.37
CA PHE A 86 -0.46 -4.52 -0.02
C PHE A 86 -0.45 -5.72 -0.97
N GLY A 87 -1.33 -5.70 -1.95
CA GLY A 87 -1.52 -6.82 -2.88
C GLY A 87 -2.38 -6.43 -4.08
N ALA A 88 -2.30 -7.17 -5.18
CA ALA A 88 -3.15 -6.89 -6.34
C ALA A 88 -4.64 -7.11 -6.03
N ALA A 89 -4.94 -8.06 -5.16
CA ALA A 89 -6.27 -8.41 -4.67
C ALA A 89 -6.23 -8.68 -3.17
N TYR A 90 -7.39 -8.59 -2.54
CA TYR A 90 -7.60 -9.02 -1.16
C TYR A 90 -7.62 -10.56 -1.11
N SER A 91 -6.48 -11.17 -0.78
CA SER A 91 -6.31 -12.63 -0.73
C SER A 91 -6.75 -13.20 0.61
N GLU A 92 -7.00 -14.52 0.67
CA GLU A 92 -7.28 -15.20 1.93
C GLU A 92 -6.14 -15.07 2.95
N GLU A 93 -4.89 -15.03 2.49
CA GLU A 93 -3.74 -14.83 3.36
C GLU A 93 -3.76 -13.43 3.98
N MET A 94 -3.96 -12.39 3.16
CA MET A 94 -4.10 -11.03 3.65
C MET A 94 -5.29 -10.87 4.59
N ALA A 95 -6.40 -11.55 4.31
CA ALA A 95 -7.58 -11.49 5.16
C ALA A 95 -7.29 -12.03 6.56
N ARG A 96 -6.63 -13.20 6.66
CA ARG A 96 -6.23 -13.78 7.95
C ARG A 96 -5.28 -12.87 8.73
N ASP A 97 -4.26 -12.35 8.06
CA ASP A 97 -3.28 -11.46 8.71
C ASP A 97 -3.96 -10.17 9.18
N LEU A 98 -4.83 -9.59 8.35
CA LEU A 98 -5.58 -8.38 8.69
C LEU A 98 -6.53 -8.61 9.87
N GLU A 99 -7.29 -9.70 9.88
CA GLU A 99 -8.20 -10.06 10.97
C GLU A 99 -7.46 -10.20 12.30
N GLN A 100 -6.27 -10.83 12.29
CA GLN A 100 -5.46 -10.98 13.49
C GLN A 100 -4.91 -9.63 13.98
N LEU A 101 -4.31 -8.83 13.10
CA LEU A 101 -3.78 -7.51 13.45
C LEU A 101 -4.85 -6.60 14.04
N ILE A 102 -6.05 -6.64 13.48
CA ILE A 102 -7.22 -5.93 13.98
C ILE A 102 -7.62 -6.42 15.37
N ALA A 103 -7.67 -7.74 15.58
CA ALA A 103 -8.03 -8.32 16.86
C ALA A 103 -7.05 -7.93 17.96
N ASP A 104 -5.80 -7.68 17.58
CA ASP A 104 -4.71 -7.21 18.43
C ASP A 104 -4.64 -5.67 18.54
N ASP A 105 -5.66 -4.94 18.07
CA ASP A 105 -5.76 -3.47 18.10
C ASP A 105 -4.59 -2.76 17.41
N ARG A 106 -4.11 -3.32 16.29
CA ARG A 106 -3.04 -2.73 15.47
C ARG A 106 -3.61 -1.81 14.41
N ASP A 107 -2.90 -0.71 14.17
CA ASP A 107 -3.24 0.22 13.10
C ASP A 107 -2.59 -0.26 11.78
N VAL A 108 -3.45 -0.50 10.78
CA VAL A 108 -3.10 -1.17 9.53
C VAL A 108 -3.56 -0.35 8.33
N VAL A 109 -2.63 -0.07 7.42
CA VAL A 109 -2.90 0.45 6.08
C VAL A 109 -2.96 -0.70 5.09
N VAL A 110 -4.05 -0.77 4.32
CA VAL A 110 -4.26 -1.81 3.30
C VAL A 110 -4.35 -1.19 1.91
N ILE A 111 -3.51 -1.65 0.98
CA ILE A 111 -3.50 -1.20 -0.41
C ILE A 111 -3.78 -2.38 -1.34
N THR A 112 -5.00 -2.47 -1.86
CA THR A 112 -5.38 -3.50 -2.85
C THR A 112 -6.43 -2.99 -3.83
N ASN A 113 -6.82 -3.79 -4.83
CA ASN A 113 -8.09 -3.53 -5.50
C ASN A 113 -9.25 -3.87 -4.57
N LYS A 114 -10.25 -2.98 -4.52
CA LYS A 114 -11.46 -3.18 -3.71
C LYS A 114 -12.09 -4.56 -4.01
N PRO A 115 -12.26 -5.44 -3.01
CA PRO A 115 -12.95 -6.71 -3.21
C PRO A 115 -14.41 -6.48 -3.60
N LYS A 116 -14.94 -7.35 -4.47
CA LYS A 116 -16.34 -7.25 -4.93
C LYS A 116 -17.33 -7.98 -4.04
N GLU A 117 -16.88 -9.07 -3.42
CA GLU A 117 -17.73 -10.04 -2.71
C GLU A 117 -17.44 -10.11 -1.22
N VAL A 118 -16.38 -9.43 -0.76
CA VAL A 118 -15.96 -9.38 0.63
C VAL A 118 -16.12 -7.95 1.11
N GLU A 119 -16.84 -7.78 2.22
CA GLU A 119 -16.84 -6.50 2.93
C GLU A 119 -15.54 -6.39 3.71
N LEU A 120 -14.85 -5.26 3.52
CA LEU A 120 -13.68 -4.96 4.33
C LEU A 120 -14.15 -4.67 5.76
N PRO A 121 -13.36 -5.04 6.79
CA PRO A 121 -13.77 -4.82 8.16
C PRO A 121 -14.09 -3.34 8.45
N ASP A 122 -15.18 -3.06 9.16
CA ASP A 122 -15.67 -1.68 9.40
C ASP A 122 -14.66 -0.79 10.16
N HIS A 123 -13.79 -1.39 10.96
CA HIS A 123 -12.75 -0.70 11.73
C HIS A 123 -11.43 -0.56 10.96
N LEU A 124 -11.37 -0.99 9.68
CA LEU A 124 -10.22 -0.71 8.82
C LEU A 124 -10.18 0.79 8.52
N MET A 125 -9.33 1.51 9.23
CA MET A 125 -9.26 2.97 9.17
C MET A 125 -8.66 3.48 7.86
N HIS A 126 -7.76 2.72 7.25
CA HIS A 126 -6.94 3.17 6.12
C HIS A 126 -6.91 2.13 5.00
N PHE A 127 -7.79 2.33 4.01
CA PHE A 127 -7.84 1.51 2.80
C PHE A 127 -7.63 2.36 1.55
N ILE A 128 -6.71 1.93 0.68
CA ILE A 128 -6.45 2.59 -0.60
C ILE A 128 -6.74 1.60 -1.74
N ASN A 129 -7.64 2.00 -2.64
CA ASN A 129 -8.00 1.20 -3.81
C ASN A 129 -7.00 1.42 -4.96
N LEU A 130 -6.28 0.38 -5.36
CA LEU A 130 -5.35 0.41 -6.50
C LEU A 130 -6.02 0.77 -7.84
N SER A 131 -7.35 0.72 -7.95
CA SER A 131 -8.11 1.18 -9.13
C SER A 131 -7.68 0.52 -10.45
N THR A 132 -7.17 -0.71 -10.35
CA THR A 132 -6.68 -1.59 -11.42
C THR A 132 -7.41 -2.94 -11.44
N PRO A 133 -8.77 -3.01 -11.41
CA PRO A 133 -9.50 -4.27 -11.22
C PRO A 133 -9.52 -5.20 -12.45
N ARG A 134 -8.96 -4.75 -13.58
CA ARG A 134 -8.95 -5.48 -14.85
C ARG A 134 -7.82 -4.97 -15.75
N PRO A 135 -7.36 -5.74 -16.74
CA PRO A 135 -6.39 -5.24 -17.70
C PRO A 135 -6.99 -4.16 -18.61
N ILE A 136 -6.13 -3.22 -19.04
CA ILE A 136 -6.52 -1.94 -19.66
C ILE A 136 -6.09 -1.79 -21.12
N VAL A 137 -5.09 -2.55 -21.57
CA VAL A 137 -4.63 -2.53 -22.96
C VAL A 137 -5.34 -3.62 -23.75
N TYR A 138 -5.90 -3.24 -24.89
CA TYR A 138 -6.51 -4.17 -25.84
C TYR A 138 -5.53 -4.45 -26.97
N THR A 139 -5.36 -5.72 -27.34
CA THR A 139 -4.65 -6.11 -28.58
C THR A 139 -5.53 -5.82 -29.79
N GLU A 140 -4.98 -6.01 -30.99
CA GLU A 140 -5.75 -5.94 -32.25
C GLU A 140 -6.86 -7.00 -32.28
N ASP A 141 -6.70 -8.10 -31.54
CA ASP A 141 -7.68 -9.18 -31.36
C ASP A 141 -8.62 -8.95 -30.15
N TYR A 142 -8.62 -7.75 -29.56
CA TYR A 142 -9.40 -7.36 -28.39
C TYR A 142 -9.07 -8.09 -27.07
N ASP A 143 -7.93 -8.79 -26.99
CA ASP A 143 -7.46 -9.37 -25.74
C ASP A 143 -7.04 -8.28 -24.76
N LYS A 144 -7.38 -8.47 -23.48
CA LYS A 144 -6.99 -7.57 -22.40
C LYS A 144 -5.68 -8.07 -21.78
N VAL A 145 -4.58 -7.35 -22.01
CA VAL A 145 -3.23 -7.91 -21.76
C VAL A 145 -2.43 -7.27 -20.62
N ALA A 146 -2.68 -6.01 -20.26
CA ALA A 146 -1.84 -5.30 -19.27
C ALA A 146 -2.67 -4.78 -18.10
N GLN A 147 -2.33 -5.18 -16.88
CA GLN A 147 -2.95 -4.74 -15.64
C GLN A 147 -1.88 -4.13 -14.72
N PRO A 148 -1.73 -2.79 -14.68
CA PRO A 148 -0.52 -2.16 -14.17
C PRO A 148 -0.59 -1.93 -12.64
N HIS A 149 -0.76 -3.01 -11.88
CA HIS A 149 -0.84 -2.95 -10.42
C HIS A 149 0.40 -2.30 -9.79
N LEU A 150 1.59 -2.66 -10.25
CA LEU A 150 2.85 -2.08 -9.75
C LEU A 150 2.95 -0.58 -10.03
N MET A 151 2.46 -0.09 -11.17
CA MET A 151 2.47 1.35 -11.45
C MET A 151 1.51 2.10 -10.52
N ALA A 152 0.35 1.53 -10.24
CA ALA A 152 -0.61 2.10 -9.30
C ALA A 152 -0.07 2.09 -7.86
N LEU A 153 0.51 0.96 -7.42
CA LEU A 153 1.12 0.83 -6.10
C LEU A 153 2.29 1.81 -5.93
N ASN A 154 3.15 1.92 -6.95
CA ASN A 154 4.30 2.82 -6.91
C ASN A 154 3.87 4.30 -6.92
N TYR A 155 2.78 4.67 -7.62
CA TYR A 155 2.19 6.00 -7.50
C TYR A 155 1.73 6.30 -6.06
N VAL A 156 0.93 5.40 -5.46
CA VAL A 156 0.48 5.56 -4.06
C VAL A 156 1.66 5.60 -3.09
N TYR A 157 2.67 4.75 -3.31
CA TYR A 157 3.89 4.75 -2.53
C TYR A 157 4.61 6.10 -2.59
N TYR A 158 4.71 6.70 -3.78
CA TYR A 158 5.36 8.00 -3.92
C TYR A 158 4.60 9.11 -3.22
N GLU A 159 3.27 9.11 -3.24
CA GLU A 159 2.46 10.04 -2.45
C GLU A 159 2.70 9.90 -0.93
N ILE A 160 2.87 8.67 -0.44
CA ILE A 160 3.20 8.41 0.97
C ILE A 160 4.65 8.85 1.27
N TYR A 161 5.59 8.48 0.40
CA TYR A 161 7.02 8.74 0.58
C TYR A 161 7.34 10.24 0.56
N THR A 162 6.72 11.03 -0.34
CA THR A 162 6.92 12.48 -0.38
C THR A 162 6.45 13.14 0.92
N GLN A 163 5.29 12.76 1.43
CA GLN A 163 4.78 13.25 2.72
C GLN A 163 5.72 12.86 3.88
N MET A 164 6.25 11.64 3.88
CA MET A 164 7.24 11.20 4.86
C MET A 164 8.50 12.07 4.81
N VAL A 165 9.06 12.31 3.62
CA VAL A 165 10.25 13.16 3.45
C VAL A 165 9.99 14.59 3.92
N GLU A 166 8.83 15.15 3.63
CA GLU A 166 8.45 16.49 4.12
C GLU A 166 8.37 16.52 5.65
N MET A 167 7.69 15.55 6.27
CA MET A 167 7.56 15.48 7.73
C MET A 167 8.88 15.21 8.45
N MET A 168 9.75 14.35 7.92
CA MET A 168 11.06 14.08 8.53
C MET A 168 11.97 15.30 8.50
N ARG A 169 11.92 16.09 7.41
CA ARG A 169 12.65 17.38 7.31
C ARG A 169 12.18 18.38 8.35
N ASP A 170 10.87 18.46 8.59
CA ASP A 170 10.32 19.36 9.61
C ASP A 170 10.71 18.95 11.04
N LEU A 171 11.08 17.68 11.25
CA LEU A 171 11.50 17.11 12.54
C LEU A 171 13.03 17.08 12.74
N ASP A 172 13.82 17.59 11.80
CA ASP A 172 15.30 17.49 11.78
C ASP A 172 15.83 16.04 11.93
N LEU A 173 15.05 15.05 11.48
CA LEU A 173 15.44 13.64 11.43
C LEU A 173 16.07 13.37 10.05
N GLU A 174 17.40 13.23 9.99
CA GLU A 174 18.16 12.83 8.77
C GLU A 174 18.10 11.32 8.51
#